data_AF-A0A9D9K5M3-F1
#
_entry.id   AF-A0A9D9K5M3-F1
#
_cell.length_a   1.000
_cell.length_b   1.000
_cell.length_c   1.000
_cell.angle_alpha   90.00
_cell.angle_beta   90.00
_cell.angle_gamma   90.00
#
_symmetry.space_group_name_H-M   'P 1'
#
loop_
_entity.id
_entity.type
_entity.pdbx_description
1 polymer ?
#
loop_
_entity_poly.entity_id
_entity_poly.type
_entity_poly.pdbx_seq_one_letter_code
_entity_poly.pdbx_strand_id
1 'polypeptide(L)'
;MPRRKRQHPLIKVARAYLSEHQPALKEAPLRIHLLDGPPGSPRYAVSIEQCRANGCPYEVPSEDAASGRCPIIDCPIRHSIRLLFDRDGNLINASESGIHWG
;
A
#
# COMPACT_ATOMS: atom_id res chain seq x y z
N MET A 1 -8.35 -9.50 27.88
CA MET A 1 -8.67 -8.35 26.99
C MET A 1 -7.58 -8.23 25.94
N PRO A 2 -7.88 -8.33 24.63
CA PRO A 2 -6.85 -8.20 23.61
C PRO A 2 -6.33 -6.76 23.60
N ARG A 3 -5.01 -6.58 23.78
CA ARG A 3 -4.34 -5.27 23.63
C ARG A 3 -4.71 -4.72 22.25
N ARG A 4 -5.46 -3.61 22.19
CA ARG A 4 -5.62 -2.84 20.95
C ARG A 4 -4.22 -2.47 20.46
N LYS A 5 -3.73 -3.12 19.39
CA LYS A 5 -2.51 -2.70 18.71
C LYS A 5 -2.70 -1.21 18.38
N ARG A 6 -1.84 -0.34 18.92
CA ARG A 6 -1.84 1.08 18.55
C ARG A 6 -1.71 1.12 17.03
N GLN A 7 -2.74 1.64 16.34
CA GLN A 7 -2.66 1.83 14.91
C GLN A 7 -1.51 2.80 14.62
N HIS A 8 -0.66 2.46 13.67
CA HIS A 8 0.45 3.32 13.27
C HIS A 8 -0.13 4.66 12.78
N PRO A 9 0.38 5.82 13.22
CA PRO A 9 -0.20 7.13 12.86
C PRO A 9 -0.31 7.34 11.34
N LEU A 10 0.63 6.77 10.57
CA LEU A 10 0.61 6.78 9.09
C LEU A 10 -0.62 6.10 8.47
N ILE A 11 -1.27 5.17 9.17
CA ILE A 11 -2.51 4.54 8.67
C ILE A 11 -3.56 5.63 8.46
N LYS A 12 -3.69 6.57 9.40
CA LYS A 12 -4.69 7.63 9.30
C LYS A 12 -4.39 8.56 8.12
N VAL A 13 -3.13 8.95 7.95
CA VAL A 13 -2.69 9.84 6.86
C VAL A 13 -2.87 9.17 5.50
N ALA A 14 -2.43 7.92 5.36
CA ALA A 14 -2.61 7.14 4.14
C ALA A 14 -4.11 6.94 3.80
N ARG A 15 -4.96 6.62 4.79
CA ARG A 15 -6.41 6.49 4.58
C ARG A 15 -7.07 7.81 4.16
N ALA A 16 -6.64 8.93 4.73
CA ALA A 16 -7.14 10.25 4.33
C ALA A 16 -6.78 10.55 2.87
N TYR A 17 -5.51 10.36 2.50
CA TYR A 17 -5.03 10.53 1.14
C TYR A 17 -5.82 9.66 0.13
N LEU A 18 -6.01 8.38 0.43
CA LEU A 18 -6.77 7.48 -0.43
C LEU A 18 -8.25 7.87 -0.53
N SER A 19 -8.85 8.34 0.56
CA SER A 19 -10.26 8.75 0.54
C SER A 19 -10.48 9.97 -0.37
N GLU A 20 -9.49 10.86 -0.45
CA GLU A 20 -9.55 12.08 -1.25
C GLU A 20 -9.16 11.84 -2.71
N HIS A 21 -8.06 11.14 -2.95
CA HIS A 21 -7.48 11.02 -4.29
C HIS A 21 -7.82 9.70 -4.99
N GLN A 22 -7.98 8.61 -4.24
CA GLN A 22 -8.04 7.25 -4.79
C GLN A 22 -9.13 6.40 -4.10
N PRO A 23 -10.41 6.79 -4.21
CA PRO A 23 -11.50 6.22 -3.44
C PRO A 23 -11.70 4.72 -3.69
N ALA A 24 -11.30 4.23 -4.87
CA ALA A 24 -11.31 2.80 -5.20
C ALA A 24 -10.47 1.96 -4.22
N LEU A 25 -9.37 2.51 -3.69
CA LEU A 25 -8.45 1.85 -2.79
C LEU A 25 -8.70 2.19 -1.31
N LYS A 26 -9.78 2.91 -1.00
CA LYS A 26 -10.07 3.41 0.34
C LYS A 26 -10.10 2.32 1.40
N GLU A 27 -10.56 1.12 1.04
CA GLU A 27 -10.68 -0.04 1.94
C GLU A 27 -9.62 -1.11 1.72
N ALA A 28 -8.75 -0.93 0.71
CA ALA A 28 -7.69 -1.88 0.39
C ALA A 28 -6.72 -2.06 1.57
N PRO A 29 -6.10 -3.24 1.73
CA PRO A 29 -5.12 -3.46 2.80
C PRO A 29 -3.92 -2.53 2.65
N LEU A 30 -3.47 -1.95 3.76
CA LEU A 30 -2.27 -1.12 3.81
C LEU A 30 -1.11 -1.95 4.35
N ARG A 31 0.02 -1.95 3.63
CA ARG A 31 1.29 -2.52 4.09
C ARG A 31 2.25 -1.39 4.40
N ILE A 32 2.84 -1.40 5.60
CA ILE A 32 3.75 -0.34 6.05
C ILE A 32 5.13 -0.96 6.20
N HIS A 33 6.11 -0.34 5.54
CA HIS A 33 7.51 -0.73 5.58
C HIS A 33 8.32 0.44 6.11
N LEU A 34 9.21 0.17 7.07
CA LEU A 34 10.23 1.11 7.47
C LEU A 34 11.34 1.07 6.40
N LEU A 35 11.73 2.24 5.92
CA LEU A 35 12.82 2.38 4.97
C LEU A 35 14.09 2.75 5.70
N ASP A 36 15.19 2.12 5.28
CA ASP A 36 16.53 2.55 5.63
C ASP A 36 16.99 3.60 4.63
N GLY A 37 17.44 4.73 5.16
CA GLY A 37 17.90 5.84 4.36
C GLY A 37 18.53 6.93 5.21
N PRO A 38 19.39 7.78 4.61
CA PRO A 38 20.07 8.87 5.31
C PRO A 38 19.08 9.91 5.85
N PRO A 39 19.51 10.81 6.76
CA PRO A 39 18.68 11.93 7.21
C PRO A 39 18.11 12.73 6.03
N GLY A 40 16.83 13.07 6.08
CA GLY A 40 16.13 13.77 5.00
C GLY A 40 15.53 12.87 3.91
N SER A 41 15.83 11.57 3.90
CA SER A 41 15.18 10.60 3.02
C SER A 41 13.84 10.09 3.59
N PRO A 42 12.94 9.55 2.75
CA PRO A 42 11.74 8.89 3.23
C PRO A 42 12.05 7.79 4.25
N ARG A 43 11.32 7.79 5.37
CA ARG A 43 11.48 6.81 6.45
C ARG A 43 10.43 5.71 6.42
N TYR A 44 9.30 5.95 5.78
CA TYR A 44 8.24 4.95 5.69
C TYR A 44 7.71 4.87 4.26
N ALA A 45 7.46 3.64 3.81
CA ALA A 45 6.65 3.37 2.64
C ALA A 45 5.35 2.74 3.08
N VAL A 46 4.24 3.25 2.55
CA VAL A 46 2.94 2.58 2.63
C VAL A 46 2.56 2.13 1.23
N SER A 47 2.42 0.82 1.07
CA SER A 47 2.04 0.19 -0.19
C SER A 47 0.59 -0.28 -0.09
N ILE A 48 -0.19 0.02 -1.13
CA ILE A 48 -1.60 -0.33 -1.23
C ILE A 48 -1.81 -1.02 -2.57
N GLU A 49 -2.41 -2.20 -2.54
CA GLU A 49 -2.61 -2.98 -3.75
C GLU A 49 -4.00 -3.61 -3.76
N GLN A 50 -4.68 -3.53 -4.90
CA GLN A 50 -5.95 -4.20 -5.13
C GLN A 50 -6.07 -4.63 -6.60
N CYS A 51 -6.57 -5.84 -6.83
CA CYS A 51 -6.94 -6.30 -8.17
C CYS A 51 -8.31 -5.70 -8.56
N ARG A 52 -8.43 -5.20 -9.79
CA ARG A 52 -9.70 -4.69 -10.33
C ARG A 52 -10.60 -5.77 -10.92
N ALA A 53 -10.04 -6.92 -11.30
CA ALA A 53 -10.76 -7.99 -11.97
C ALA A 53 -11.40 -8.95 -10.96
N ASN A 54 -12.60 -9.45 -11.28
CA ASN A 54 -13.30 -10.49 -10.50
C ASN A 54 -12.60 -11.87 -10.58
N GLY A 55 -11.60 -12.01 -11.45
CA GLY A 55 -10.76 -13.20 -11.57
C GLY A 55 -9.35 -12.81 -12.01
N CYS A 56 -8.34 -13.54 -11.52
CA CYS A 56 -6.96 -13.34 -11.94
C CYS A 56 -6.71 -14.12 -13.24
N PRO A 57 -6.29 -13.47 -14.34
CA PRO A 57 -5.95 -14.16 -15.60
C PRO A 57 -4.71 -15.03 -15.48
N TYR A 58 -3.91 -14.83 -14.41
CA TYR A 58 -2.75 -15.64 -14.07
C TYR A 58 -3.07 -16.71 -13.01
N GLU A 59 -4.36 -16.94 -12.73
CA GLU A 59 -4.84 -17.96 -11.79
C GLU A 59 -4.30 -17.83 -10.35
N VAL A 60 -3.79 -16.64 -9.99
CA VAL A 60 -3.33 -16.37 -8.62
C VAL A 60 -4.54 -16.32 -7.68
N PRO A 61 -4.53 -17.08 -6.56
CA PRO A 61 -5.59 -17.02 -5.57
C PRO A 61 -5.81 -15.60 -5.03
N SER A 62 -7.07 -15.22 -4.83
CA SER A 62 -7.43 -13.90 -4.32
C SER A 62 -6.84 -13.62 -2.94
N GLU A 63 -6.70 -14.65 -2.10
CA GLU A 63 -6.06 -14.57 -0.78
C GLU A 63 -4.56 -14.28 -0.85
N ASP A 64 -3.86 -14.85 -1.84
CA ASP A 64 -2.44 -14.59 -2.06
C ASP A 64 -2.23 -13.18 -2.60
N ALA A 65 -3.07 -12.75 -3.54
CA ALA A 65 -3.05 -11.38 -4.03
C ALA A 65 -3.33 -10.36 -2.89
N ALA A 66 -4.36 -10.59 -2.08
CA ALA A 66 -4.71 -9.71 -0.96
C ALA A 66 -3.65 -9.68 0.14
N SER A 67 -3.00 -10.82 0.42
CA SER A 67 -1.92 -10.91 1.40
C SER A 67 -0.58 -10.36 0.91
N GLY A 68 -0.44 -10.10 -0.39
CA GLY A 68 0.78 -9.53 -0.98
C GLY A 68 1.80 -10.59 -1.39
N ARG A 69 1.33 -11.79 -1.70
CA ARG A 69 2.13 -12.90 -2.21
C ARG A 69 1.92 -13.12 -3.72
N CYS A 70 1.41 -12.11 -4.43
CA CYS A 70 1.19 -12.22 -5.87
C CYS A 70 2.55 -12.28 -6.60
N PRO A 71 2.87 -13.35 -7.34
CA PRO A 71 4.17 -13.50 -7.99
C PRO A 71 4.36 -12.60 -9.21
N ILE A 72 3.28 -12.01 -9.73
CA ILE A 72 3.32 -11.16 -10.92
C ILE A 72 3.83 -9.77 -10.53
N ILE A 73 5.03 -9.39 -10.97
CA ILE A 73 5.68 -8.14 -10.55
C ILE A 73 4.96 -6.92 -11.11
N ASP A 74 4.68 -6.89 -12.40
CA ASP A 74 3.93 -5.81 -13.04
C ASP A 74 2.68 -6.40 -13.68
N CYS A 75 1.51 -5.95 -13.22
CA CYS A 75 0.24 -6.53 -13.57
C CYS A 75 -0.75 -5.44 -13.99
N PRO A 76 -1.27 -5.44 -15.25
CA PRO A 76 -2.10 -4.36 -15.77
C PRO A 76 -3.47 -4.26 -15.08
N ILE A 77 -3.91 -5.34 -14.41
CA ILE A 77 -5.18 -5.36 -13.67
C ILE A 77 -5.03 -4.96 -12.19
N ARG A 78 -3.78 -4.73 -11.73
CA ARG A 78 -3.49 -4.29 -10.37
C ARG A 78 -3.53 -2.78 -10.29
N HIS A 79 -4.23 -2.29 -9.29
CA HIS A 79 -4.09 -0.92 -8.82
C HIS A 79 -3.17 -0.90 -7.64
N SER A 80 -1.99 -0.32 -7.84
CA SER A 80 -0.95 -0.23 -6.83
C SER A 80 -0.53 1.21 -6.58
N ILE A 81 -0.50 1.60 -5.32
CA ILE A 81 -0.05 2.92 -4.90
C ILE A 81 1.02 2.77 -3.83
N ARG A 82 2.13 3.47 -4.01
CA ARG A 82 3.17 3.62 -3.00
C ARG A 82 3.21 5.06 -2.52
N LEU A 83 2.98 5.24 -1.23
CA LEU A 83 3.09 6.51 -0.52
C LEU A 83 4.38 6.52 0.29
N LEU A 84 5.20 7.54 0.11
CA LEU A 84 6.46 7.72 0.84
C LEU A 84 6.31 8.84 1.85
N PHE A 85 6.68 8.57 3.10
CA PHE A 85 6.58 9.53 4.20
C PHE A 85 7.94 9.81 4.82
N ASP A 86 8.13 11.03 5.30
CA ASP A 86 9.28 11.41 6.11
C ASP A 86 9.18 10.82 7.55
N ARG A 87 10.12 11.19 8.43
CA ARG A 87 10.12 10.74 9.82
C ARG A 87 8.93 11.28 10.63
N ASP A 88 8.43 12.46 10.27
CA ASP A 88 7.37 13.18 10.96
C ASP A 88 5.98 12.75 10.47
N GLY A 89 5.93 11.98 9.38
CA GLY A 89 4.73 11.43 8.77
C GLY A 89 4.11 12.30 7.70
N ASN A 90 4.85 13.28 7.17
CA ASN A 90 4.42 14.05 6.01
C ASN A 90 4.63 13.23 4.73
N LEU A 91 3.66 13.31 3.82
CA LEU A 91 3.74 12.66 2.52
C LEU A 91 4.77 13.40 1.65
N ILE A 92 5.83 12.70 1.25
CA ILE A 92 6.87 13.21 0.34
C ILE A 92 6.49 12.91 -1.11
N ASN A 93 5.98 11.71 -1.36
CA ASN A 93 5.67 11.26 -2.71
C ASN A 93 4.52 10.25 -2.73
N ALA A 94 3.74 10.27 -3.79
CA ALA A 94 2.73 9.27 -4.11
C ALA A 94 2.94 8.79 -5.54
N SER A 95 3.03 7.48 -5.73
CA SER A 95 3.27 6.88 -7.05
C SER A 95 2.28 5.77 -7.31
N GLU A 96 1.58 5.87 -8.43
CA GLU A 96 0.60 4.89 -8.89
C GLU A 96 1.19 4.03 -10.00
N SER A 97 0.93 2.73 -9.97
CA SER A 97 1.47 1.77 -10.95
C SER A 97 0.72 0.43 -10.94
N GLY A 98 1.11 -0.49 -11.83
CA GLY A 98 0.75 -1.91 -11.78
C GLY A 98 1.73 -2.76 -10.96
N ILE A 99 2.76 -2.13 -10.37
CA ILE A 99 3.89 -2.80 -9.72
C ILE A 99 3.47 -3.38 -8.37
N HIS A 100 3.88 -4.63 -8.12
CA HIS A 100 3.86 -5.25 -6.81
C HIS A 100 5.00 -4.70 -5.96
N TRP A 101 4.66 -4.08 -4.83
CA TRP A 101 5.63 -3.47 -3.94
C TRP A 101 6.10 -4.36 -2.78
N GLY A 102 5.61 -5.61 -2.72
CA GLY A 102 6.14 -6.72 -1.92
C GLY A 102 6.56 -6.37 -0.50
#